data_AF-A0A6A3CRM1-F1
#
_entry.id   AF-A0A6A3CRM1-F1
#
_cell.length_a   1.000
_cell.length_b   1.000
_cell.length_c   1.000
_cell.angle_alpha   90.00
_cell.angle_beta   90.00
_cell.angle_gamma   90.00
#
_symmetry.space_group_name_H-M   'P 1'
#
loop_
_entity.id
_entity.type
_entity.pdbx_description
1 polymer ?
#
loop_
_entity_poly.entity_id
_entity_poly.type
_entity_poly.pdbx_seq_one_letter_code
_entity_poly.pdbx_strand_id
1 'polypeptide(L)'
;MAGQFAKPRSDPFEIKDGVKLPSYRGDNVNGDAFDEKSRVYALQRLIRAYLQSVGTLNLLRPFSTGGYAAMQRVSQWNLDFVKHSEQ
;
A
#
# COMPACT_ATOMS: atom_id res chain seq x y z
N MET A 1 -3.21 -2.71 -4.95
CA MET A 1 -1.76 -2.89 -5.22
C MET A 1 -1.31 -1.84 -6.22
N ALA A 2 -0.01 -1.53 -6.28
CA ALA A 2 0.61 -0.66 -7.28
C ALA A 2 -0.16 0.64 -7.61
N GLY A 3 -0.64 1.34 -6.57
CA GLY A 3 -1.44 2.54 -6.75
C GLY A 3 -2.43 2.83 -5.63
N GLN A 4 -2.70 1.86 -4.75
CA GLN A 4 -3.58 2.04 -3.59
C GLN A 4 -2.89 2.84 -2.47
N PHE A 5 -2.64 4.13 -2.73
CA PHE A 5 -1.99 5.04 -1.79
C PHE A 5 -2.93 6.08 -1.19
N ALA A 6 -4.07 6.36 -1.81
CA ALA A 6 -5.07 7.30 -1.30
C ALA A 6 -6.10 6.60 -0.41
N LYS A 7 -6.61 7.33 0.59
CA LYS A 7 -7.62 6.85 1.54
C LYS A 7 -8.67 7.96 1.77
N PRO A 8 -9.93 7.76 1.37
CA PRO A 8 -11.00 8.71 1.71
C PRO A 8 -11.22 8.71 3.22
N ARG A 9 -11.57 9.87 3.77
CA ARG A 9 -11.86 10.05 5.20
C ARG A 9 -13.17 10.80 5.35
N SER A 10 -14.00 10.36 6.28
CA SER A 10 -15.29 11.01 6.57
C SER A 10 -15.11 12.40 7.17
N ASP A 11 -14.08 12.60 7.99
CA ASP A 11 -13.74 13.89 8.58
C ASP A 11 -12.45 14.45 7.95
N PRO A 12 -12.43 15.73 7.50
CA PRO A 12 -11.21 16.39 7.06
C PRO A 12 -10.13 16.55 8.15
N PHE A 13 -10.47 16.45 9.44
CA PHE A 13 -9.54 16.61 10.56
C PHE A 13 -9.51 15.41 11.51
N GLU A 14 -8.37 15.23 12.16
CA GLU A 14 -8.13 14.27 13.23
C GLU A 14 -7.73 15.05 14.49
N ILE A 15 -8.37 14.73 15.61
CA ILE A 15 -8.10 15.36 16.91
C ILE A 15 -7.50 14.30 17.83
N LYS A 16 -6.32 14.59 18.41
CA LYS A 16 -5.69 13.79 19.45
C LYS A 16 -5.16 14.71 20.54
N ASP A 17 -5.43 14.38 21.79
CA ASP A 17 -4.96 15.12 22.97
C ASP A 17 -5.23 16.65 22.88
N GLY A 18 -6.39 17.02 22.32
CA GLY A 18 -6.79 18.41 22.12
C GLY A 18 -6.18 19.12 20.90
N VAL A 19 -5.22 18.50 20.21
CA VAL A 19 -4.60 19.06 18.99
C VAL A 19 -5.37 18.61 17.76
N LYS A 20 -5.72 19.56 16.88
CA LYS A 20 -6.47 19.33 15.64
C LYS A 20 -5.56 19.46 14.42
N LEU A 21 -5.36 18.37 13.68
CA LEU A 21 -4.57 18.34 12.44
C LEU A 21 -5.38 17.79 11.26
N PRO A 22 -5.00 18.08 10.00
CA PRO A 22 -5.62 17.44 8.85
C PRO A 22 -5.55 15.91 8.94
N SER A 23 -6.64 15.24 8.56
CA SER A 23 -6.69 13.78 8.52
C SER A 23 -5.64 13.23 7.55
N TYR A 24 -5.01 12.12 7.93
CA TYR A 24 -4.18 11.36 7.01
C TYR A 24 -5.07 10.77 5.90
N ARG A 25 -4.73 11.11 4.66
CA ARG A 25 -5.49 10.77 3.43
C ARG A 25 -4.73 9.80 2.53
N GLY A 26 -3.67 9.18 3.06
CA GLY A 26 -2.84 8.26 2.31
C GLY A 26 -1.51 8.86 1.86
N ASP A 27 -0.55 7.98 1.57
CA ASP A 27 0.86 8.34 1.39
C ASP A 27 1.12 9.23 0.18
N ASN A 28 0.22 9.22 -0.82
CA ASN A 28 0.29 10.08 -1.98
C ASN A 28 -0.25 11.50 -1.72
N VAL A 29 -0.86 11.75 -0.55
CA VAL A 29 -1.41 13.05 -0.14
C VAL A 29 -0.59 13.66 0.99
N ASN A 30 -0.49 12.98 2.14
CA ASN A 30 0.24 13.43 3.32
C ASN A 30 0.84 12.25 4.11
N GLY A 31 1.58 12.54 5.17
CA GLY A 31 2.20 11.56 6.08
C GLY A 31 1.22 11.05 7.13
N ASP A 32 1.48 9.83 7.59
CA ASP A 32 0.71 9.13 8.62
C ASP A 32 0.99 9.66 10.03
N ALA A 33 2.24 10.08 10.29
CA ALA A 33 2.66 10.69 11.54
C ALA A 33 1.75 11.88 11.94
N PHE A 34 1.40 11.94 13.22
CA PHE A 34 0.51 12.97 13.78
C PHE A 34 1.33 14.18 14.21
N ASP A 35 1.89 14.87 13.23
CA ASP A 35 2.62 16.14 13.41
C ASP A 35 2.29 17.10 12.27
N GLU A 36 2.45 18.39 12.52
CA GLU A 36 2.05 19.44 11.58
C GLU A 36 2.75 19.29 10.22
N LYS A 37 4.07 18.98 10.21
CA LYS A 37 4.84 18.87 8.96
C LYS A 37 4.38 17.69 8.13
N SER A 38 4.12 16.55 8.77
CA SER A 38 3.66 15.34 8.08
C SER A 38 2.25 15.50 7.51
N ARG A 39 1.37 16.28 8.16
CA ARG A 39 -0.03 16.42 7.72
C ARG A 39 -0.24 17.43 6.59
N VAL A 40 0.78 18.22 6.23
CA VAL A 40 0.78 19.11 5.06
C VAL A 40 0.74 18.29 3.76
N TYR A 41 -0.11 18.72 2.82
CA TYR A 41 -0.19 18.12 1.50
C TYR A 41 1.07 18.40 0.69
N ALA A 42 1.68 17.36 0.11
CA ALA A 42 2.94 17.50 -0.63
C ALA A 42 2.82 16.89 -2.04
N LEU A 43 2.89 17.74 -3.08
CA LEU A 43 2.76 17.31 -4.48
C LEU A 43 3.80 16.26 -4.90
N GLN A 44 5.02 16.35 -4.36
CA GLN A 44 6.10 15.38 -4.58
C GLN A 44 5.70 13.93 -4.24
N ARG A 45 4.73 13.74 -3.34
CA ARG A 45 4.22 12.42 -2.97
C ARG A 45 3.46 11.73 -4.12
N LEU A 46 2.91 12.48 -5.08
CA LEU A 46 2.31 11.91 -6.29
C LEU A 46 3.38 11.24 -7.16
N ILE A 47 4.53 11.88 -7.33
CA ILE A 47 5.66 11.34 -8.10
C ILE A 47 6.19 10.08 -7.41
N ARG A 48 6.34 10.12 -6.08
CA ARG A 48 6.76 8.96 -5.29
C ARG A 48 5.78 7.79 -5.44
N ALA A 49 4.48 8.07 -5.34
CA ALA A 49 3.44 7.05 -5.52
C ALA A 49 3.48 6.43 -6.92
N TYR A 50 3.70 7.24 -7.97
CA TYR A 50 3.89 6.75 -9.33
C TYR A 50 5.09 5.80 -9.45
N LEU A 51 6.25 6.21 -8.93
CA LEU A 51 7.47 5.38 -8.98
C LEU A 51 7.30 4.06 -8.23
N GLN A 52 6.64 4.08 -7.07
CA GLN A 52 6.36 2.86 -6.31
C GLN A 52 5.36 1.94 -7.04
N SER A 53 4.36 2.51 -7.72
CA SER A 53 3.43 1.76 -8.57
C SER A 53 4.16 1.07 -9.72
N VAL A 54 5.03 1.80 -10.43
CA VAL A 54 5.83 1.25 -11.52
C VAL A 54 6.77 0.16 -11.02
N GLY A 55 7.50 0.39 -9.92
CA GLY A 55 8.38 -0.63 -9.34
C GLY A 55 7.63 -1.90 -8.94
N THR A 56 6.46 -1.75 -8.32
CA THR A 56 5.59 -2.88 -7.95
C THR A 56 5.13 -3.65 -9.19
N LEU A 57 4.67 -2.96 -10.24
CA LEU A 57 4.22 -3.61 -11.48
C LEU A 57 5.36 -4.27 -12.24
N ASN A 58 6.55 -3.67 -12.26
CA ASN A 58 7.73 -4.24 -12.92
C ASN A 58 8.17 -5.54 -12.25
N LEU A 59 7.91 -5.70 -10.95
CA LEU A 59 8.11 -6.96 -10.25
C LEU A 59 6.98 -7.96 -10.50
N LEU A 60 5.71 -7.52 -10.47
CA LEU A 60 4.56 -8.41 -10.63
C LEU A 60 4.42 -8.98 -12.05
N ARG A 61 4.69 -8.18 -13.08
CA ARG A 61 4.58 -8.60 -14.49
C ARG A 61 5.36 -9.89 -14.80
N PRO A 62 6.68 -9.99 -14.50
CA PRO A 62 7.44 -11.22 -14.74
C PRO A 62 7.01 -12.37 -13.82
N PHE A 63 6.46 -12.12 -12.63
CA PHE A 63 5.88 -13.22 -11.85
C PHE A 63 4.64 -13.83 -12.53
N SER A 64 3.80 -13.00 -13.14
CA SER A 64 2.61 -13.45 -13.85
C SER A 64 2.93 -14.15 -15.18
N THR A 65 3.95 -13.71 -15.92
CA THR A 65 4.25 -14.22 -17.27
C THR A 65 5.50 -15.09 -17.38
N GLY A 66 6.43 -15.00 -16.43
CA GLY A 66 7.74 -15.67 -16.44
C GLY A 66 7.78 -17.04 -15.74
N GLY A 67 6.62 -17.69 -15.56
CA GLY A 67 6.52 -19.06 -15.04
C GLY A 67 6.40 -19.20 -13.51
N TYR A 68 6.53 -18.11 -12.74
CA TYR A 68 6.27 -18.15 -11.28
C TYR A 68 4.78 -18.43 -10.98
N ALA A 69 3.88 -17.91 -11.81
CA ALA A 69 2.43 -18.19 -11.78
C ALA A 69 2.01 -19.45 -12.58
N ALA A 70 2.95 -20.31 -13.01
CA ALA A 70 2.58 -21.56 -13.67
C ALA A 70 1.71 -22.43 -12.75
N MET A 71 0.64 -23.05 -13.28
CA MET A 71 -0.34 -23.81 -12.49
C MET A 71 0.30 -24.85 -11.56
N GLN A 72 1.41 -25.48 -11.97
CA GLN A 72 2.14 -26.45 -11.14
C GLN A 72 2.67 -25.85 -9.82
N ARG A 73 3.08 -24.57 -9.80
CA ARG A 73 3.53 -23.89 -8.57
C ARG A 73 2.38 -23.49 -7.65
N VAL A 74 1.23 -23.11 -8.22
CA VAL A 74 0.04 -22.76 -7.42
C VAL A 74 -0.47 -23.97 -6.65
N SER A 75 -0.50 -25.15 -7.28
CA SER A 75 -0.83 -26.40 -6.60
C SER A 75 0.16 -26.74 -5.48
N GLN A 76 1.45 -26.47 -5.68
CA GLN A 76 2.47 -26.68 -4.65
C GLN A 76 2.28 -25.76 -3.43
N TRP A 77 1.99 -24.46 -3.63
CA TRP A 77 1.70 -23.55 -2.52
C TRP A 77 0.49 -23.97 -1.69
N ASN A 78 -0.55 -24.48 -2.35
CA ASN A 78 -1.73 -25.00 -1.66
C ASN A 78 -1.40 -26.26 -0.84
N LEU A 79 -0.62 -27.19 -1.41
CA LEU A 79 -0.19 -28.40 -0.71
C LEU A 79 0.71 -28.08 0.49
N ASP A 80 1.61 -27.12 0.35
CA ASP A 80 2.48 -26.67 1.44
C ASP A 80 1.67 -25.98 2.55
N PHE A 81 0.66 -25.16 2.20
CA PHE A 81 -0.26 -24.57 3.17
C PHE A 81 -1.04 -25.64 3.95
N VAL A 82 -1.63 -26.62 3.27
CA VAL A 82 -2.40 -27.70 3.92
C VAL A 82 -1.53 -28.55 4.85
N LYS A 83 -0.26 -28.80 4.49
CA LYS A 83 0.68 -29.56 5.33
C LYS A 83 1.11 -28.85 6.60
N HIS A 84 1.08 -27.52 6.63
CA HIS A 84 1.49 -26.71 7.78
C HIS A 84 0.31 -26.05 8.50
N SER A 85 -0.92 -26.39 8.11
CA SER A 85 -2.13 -26.05 8.84
C SER A 85 -2.29 -27.06 9.97
N GLU A 86 -2.18 -26.62 11.23
CA GLU A 86 -2.71 -27.43 12.33
C GLU A 86 -4.23 -27.58 12.13
N GLN A 87 -4.74 -28.77 12.43
CA GLN A 87 -6.18 -29.06 12.44
C GLN A 87 -6.86 -28.37 13.61
#